data_AF-A0A1I1PLF0-F1
#
_entry.id   AF-A0A1I1PLF0-F1
#
_cell.length_a   1.000
_cell.length_b   1.000
_cell.length_c   1.000
_cell.angle_alpha   90.00
_cell.angle_beta   90.00
_cell.angle_gamma   90.00
#
_symmetry.space_group_name_H-M   'P 1'
#
loop_
_entity.id
_entity.type
_entity.pdbx_description
1 polymer ?
#
loop_
_entity_poly.entity_id
_entity_poly.type
_entity_poly.pdbx_seq_one_letter_code
_entity_poly.pdbx_strand_id
1 'polypeptide(L)'
;MKCPHCGKDLGITNNNTYENDNSYNKNTNNINDKIDYNKHPNLNKSTNQYNYSFNENNIDITDEEFIAFVGDKKKDYYLEKFNIFKTDNKFGSWNWPAFLFSSCWLLYRKMYLPGILLLCLKIFIAMLLPFFLGIVSFIVSILMGIFGNNLYIRHVNKRIKKIKNNSYNIKREYYFRHIRFKGETNIVAAFISAFIYLIIMLLLMTFTIAKYSNYYNHSSKHYYNNNNNNNNNNNNNNNNNNRYDNHSSNDDKFNEFDDNYDNDSDNDDSDELYNKYDVPIDSPIHNY
;
A
#
# COMPACT_ATOMS: atom_id res chain seq x y z
N MET A 1 -39.05 -41.37 -38.89
CA MET A 1 -37.69 -41.91 -38.65
C MET A 1 -37.15 -41.26 -37.37
N LYS A 2 -36.35 -41.97 -36.57
CA LYS A 2 -35.78 -41.44 -35.29
C LYS A 2 -34.35 -40.93 -35.49
N CYS A 3 -33.99 -39.85 -34.79
CA CYS A 3 -32.63 -39.33 -34.83
C CYS A 3 -31.67 -40.22 -34.01
N PRO A 4 -30.56 -40.72 -34.59
CA PRO A 4 -29.65 -41.66 -33.91
C PRO A 4 -28.83 -41.03 -32.76
N HIS A 5 -28.82 -39.71 -32.60
CA HIS A 5 -28.07 -39.02 -31.53
C HIS A 5 -28.96 -38.54 -30.36
N CYS A 6 -30.30 -38.54 -30.49
CA CYS A 6 -31.18 -38.07 -29.42
C CYS A 6 -32.52 -38.81 -29.28
N GLY A 7 -32.78 -39.84 -30.09
CA GLY A 7 -33.91 -40.77 -29.92
C GLY A 7 -35.31 -40.22 -30.20
N LYS A 8 -35.47 -38.91 -30.39
CA LYS A 8 -36.77 -38.29 -30.68
C LYS A 8 -37.27 -38.62 -32.09
N ASP A 9 -38.58 -38.80 -32.21
CA ASP A 9 -39.29 -39.01 -33.46
C ASP A 9 -39.33 -37.73 -34.30
N LEU A 10 -38.94 -37.83 -35.57
CA LEU A 10 -39.21 -36.82 -36.58
C LEU A 10 -40.56 -37.13 -37.23
N GLY A 11 -41.63 -36.51 -36.70
CA GLY A 11 -42.95 -36.50 -37.29
C GLY A 11 -43.09 -35.43 -38.37
N ILE A 12 -43.70 -35.79 -39.50
CA ILE A 12 -44.07 -34.89 -40.59
C ILE A 12 -45.59 -34.95 -40.75
N THR A 13 -46.27 -33.79 -40.66
CA THR A 13 -47.56 -33.40 -41.28
C THR A 13 -47.91 -32.02 -40.70
N ASN A 14 -47.91 -30.93 -41.47
CA ASN A 14 -48.87 -30.47 -42.49
C ASN A 14 -49.92 -29.50 -41.91
N ASN A 15 -50.31 -28.51 -42.73
CA ASN A 15 -50.93 -27.26 -42.31
C ASN A 15 -52.47 -27.33 -42.14
N ASN A 16 -53.00 -26.24 -41.57
CA ASN A 16 -54.37 -25.73 -41.65
C ASN A 16 -55.45 -26.41 -40.80
N THR A 17 -55.93 -25.69 -39.78
CA THR A 17 -57.34 -25.24 -39.70
C THR A 17 -57.44 -23.95 -38.88
N TYR A 18 -58.39 -23.09 -39.23
CA TYR A 18 -58.85 -22.00 -38.38
C TYR A 18 -60.02 -22.52 -37.53
N GLU A 19 -60.04 -22.20 -36.24
CA GLU A 19 -61.28 -22.19 -35.46
C GLU A 19 -61.17 -21.14 -34.35
N ASN A 20 -62.16 -20.25 -34.29
CA ASN A 20 -62.37 -19.36 -33.14
C ASN A 20 -63.00 -20.19 -32.02
N ASP A 21 -62.61 -19.94 -30.77
CA ASP A 21 -63.66 -19.84 -29.75
C ASP A 21 -63.26 -19.00 -28.53
N ASN A 22 -64.28 -18.52 -27.81
CA ASN A 22 -64.17 -17.45 -26.83
C ASN A 22 -63.86 -17.93 -25.39
N SER A 23 -63.25 -17.03 -24.62
CA SER A 23 -63.29 -16.96 -23.14
C SER A 23 -62.71 -18.13 -22.32
N TYR A 24 -61.74 -17.83 -21.45
CA TYR A 24 -62.02 -17.49 -20.04
C TYR A 24 -60.75 -17.00 -19.32
N ASN A 25 -60.94 -16.14 -18.33
CA ASN A 25 -59.86 -15.39 -17.68
C ASN A 25 -59.31 -16.14 -16.45
N LYS A 26 -58.02 -16.52 -16.48
CA LYS A 26 -57.27 -17.02 -15.32
C LYS A 26 -55.76 -16.90 -15.55
N ASN A 27 -55.15 -15.79 -15.11
CA ASN A 27 -53.70 -15.62 -15.18
C ASN A 27 -53.06 -15.77 -13.80
N THR A 28 -52.52 -16.96 -13.52
CA THR A 28 -51.67 -17.23 -12.37
C THR A 28 -50.21 -17.00 -12.76
N ASN A 29 -49.64 -15.87 -12.34
CA ASN A 29 -48.24 -15.55 -12.61
C ASN A 29 -47.30 -16.48 -11.84
N ASN A 30 -46.64 -17.39 -12.53
CA ASN A 30 -45.53 -18.19 -12.01
C ASN A 30 -44.46 -18.32 -13.10
N ILE A 31 -43.60 -17.30 -13.21
CA ILE A 31 -42.56 -17.20 -14.25
C ILE A 31 -41.24 -17.75 -13.69
N ASN A 32 -40.89 -18.96 -14.13
CA ASN A 32 -39.57 -19.56 -13.96
C ASN A 32 -38.84 -19.55 -15.31
N ASP A 33 -38.40 -18.37 -15.76
CA ASP A 33 -37.67 -18.25 -17.03
C ASP A 33 -36.17 -18.50 -16.85
N LYS A 34 -35.72 -19.62 -17.44
CA LYS A 34 -34.29 -19.95 -17.57
C LYS A 34 -33.71 -19.13 -18.72
N ILE A 35 -32.68 -18.33 -18.43
CA ILE A 35 -31.99 -17.54 -19.46
C ILE A 35 -31.05 -18.45 -20.27
N ASP A 36 -31.40 -18.68 -21.54
CA ASP A 36 -30.58 -19.42 -22.49
C ASP A 36 -29.62 -18.46 -23.25
N TYR A 37 -28.34 -18.51 -22.91
CA TYR A 37 -27.30 -17.65 -23.49
C TYR A 37 -26.76 -18.23 -24.80
N ASN A 38 -27.54 -18.21 -25.88
CA ASN A 38 -27.00 -18.35 -27.25
C ASN A 38 -27.95 -17.82 -28.34
N LYS A 39 -27.89 -16.52 -28.62
CA LYS A 39 -28.37 -15.97 -29.91
C LYS A 39 -27.66 -14.67 -30.27
N HIS A 40 -26.77 -14.74 -31.27
CA HIS A 40 -26.32 -13.57 -32.03
C HIS A 40 -27.22 -13.41 -33.27
N PRO A 41 -27.97 -12.30 -33.41
CA PRO A 41 -28.54 -11.87 -34.68
C PRO A 41 -27.75 -10.71 -35.30
N ASN A 42 -27.82 -10.62 -36.63
CA ASN A 42 -27.01 -9.76 -37.48
C ASN A 42 -27.15 -8.24 -37.24
N LEU A 43 -26.13 -7.49 -37.66
CA LEU A 43 -26.19 -6.04 -37.80
C LEU A 43 -27.29 -5.64 -38.80
N ASN A 44 -28.39 -5.09 -38.30
CA ASN A 44 -29.21 -4.15 -39.05
C ASN A 44 -29.00 -2.75 -38.46
N LYS A 45 -28.40 -1.85 -39.24
CA LYS A 45 -28.28 -0.43 -38.90
C LYS A 45 -29.62 0.29 -39.12
N SER A 46 -30.63 -0.02 -38.30
CA SER A 46 -31.74 0.92 -38.08
C SER A 46 -31.29 1.97 -37.06
N THR A 47 -31.02 3.19 -37.54
CA THR A 47 -30.78 4.34 -36.66
C THR A 47 -32.10 4.81 -36.04
N ASN A 48 -32.66 3.98 -35.16
CA ASN A 48 -33.79 4.39 -34.34
C ASN A 48 -33.32 5.50 -33.41
N GLN A 49 -33.70 6.74 -33.73
CA GLN A 49 -33.46 7.93 -32.92
C GLN A 49 -34.36 7.89 -31.68
N TYR A 50 -34.08 6.95 -30.77
CA TYR A 50 -34.67 6.94 -29.45
C TYR A 50 -34.16 8.16 -28.68
N ASN A 51 -34.99 9.19 -28.61
CA ASN A 51 -34.88 10.22 -27.59
C ASN A 51 -34.99 9.50 -26.23
N TYR A 52 -33.84 9.33 -25.57
CA TYR A 52 -33.77 8.71 -24.27
C TYR A 52 -34.31 9.73 -23.26
N SER A 53 -35.62 9.66 -22.97
CA SER A 53 -36.21 10.48 -21.93
C SER A 53 -35.56 10.12 -20.62
N PHE A 54 -34.87 11.11 -20.05
CA PHE A 54 -34.15 10.93 -18.81
C PHE A 54 -35.17 10.84 -17.66
N ASN A 55 -35.54 9.62 -17.26
CA ASN A 55 -36.50 9.41 -16.17
C ASN A 55 -35.82 9.72 -14.83
N GLU A 56 -36.10 10.91 -14.28
CA GLU A 56 -35.52 11.43 -13.04
C GLU A 56 -35.69 10.49 -11.83
N ASN A 57 -36.70 9.61 -11.88
CA ASN A 57 -37.01 8.66 -10.83
C ASN A 57 -36.01 7.49 -10.73
N ASN A 58 -35.07 7.34 -11.68
CA ASN A 58 -34.01 6.33 -11.62
C ASN A 58 -32.65 6.97 -11.27
N ILE A 59 -32.52 7.32 -9.99
CA ILE A 59 -31.32 7.91 -9.36
C ILE A 59 -30.10 6.98 -9.44
N ASP A 60 -30.31 5.69 -9.65
CA ASP A 60 -29.24 4.68 -9.70
C ASP A 60 -28.68 4.44 -11.10
N ILE A 61 -27.48 3.86 -11.11
CA ILE A 61 -26.62 3.74 -12.29
C ILE A 61 -26.84 2.37 -12.93
N THR A 62 -27.04 2.36 -14.24
CA THR A 62 -27.21 1.11 -14.98
C THR A 62 -25.86 0.43 -15.23
N ASP A 63 -25.90 -0.87 -15.49
CA ASP A 63 -24.68 -1.62 -15.83
C ASP A 63 -24.08 -1.13 -17.16
N GLU A 64 -24.89 -0.70 -18.12
CA GLU A 64 -24.41 -0.04 -19.35
C GLU A 64 -23.60 1.23 -19.03
N GLU A 65 -24.11 2.10 -18.15
CA GLU A 65 -23.43 3.34 -17.73
C GLU A 65 -22.12 3.03 -16.99
N PHE A 66 -22.13 2.03 -16.11
CA PHE A 66 -20.96 1.60 -15.36
C PHE A 66 -19.88 0.98 -16.26
N ILE A 67 -20.25 0.06 -17.14
CA ILE A 67 -19.35 -0.59 -18.11
C ILE A 67 -18.75 0.46 -19.05
N ALA A 68 -19.56 1.40 -19.54
CA ALA A 68 -19.08 2.50 -20.36
C ALA A 68 -18.04 3.39 -19.65
N PHE A 69 -18.11 3.54 -18.33
CA PHE A 69 -17.09 4.25 -17.56
C PHE A 69 -15.84 3.39 -17.31
N VAL A 70 -15.98 2.12 -16.95
CA VAL A 70 -14.83 1.25 -16.62
C VAL A 70 -14.00 0.87 -17.86
N GLY A 71 -14.67 0.72 -19.00
CA GLY A 71 -14.11 0.26 -20.26
C GLY A 71 -14.09 -1.27 -20.39
N ASP A 72 -14.31 -1.76 -21.61
CA ASP A 72 -14.61 -3.18 -21.88
C ASP A 72 -13.55 -4.15 -21.36
N LYS A 73 -12.27 -3.78 -21.43
CA LYS A 73 -11.12 -4.62 -21.01
C LYS A 73 -11.12 -4.98 -19.52
N LYS A 74 -11.86 -4.26 -18.68
CA LYS A 74 -11.88 -4.46 -17.21
C LYS A 74 -13.30 -4.61 -16.68
N LYS A 75 -14.30 -4.71 -17.57
CA LYS A 75 -15.72 -4.66 -17.20
C LYS A 75 -16.07 -5.78 -16.22
N ASP A 76 -15.66 -7.02 -16.49
CA ASP A 76 -16.12 -8.20 -15.73
C ASP A 76 -15.67 -8.14 -14.27
N TYR A 77 -14.38 -7.82 -14.04
CA TYR A 77 -13.81 -7.63 -12.70
C TYR A 77 -14.53 -6.54 -11.90
N TYR A 78 -14.79 -5.37 -12.50
CA TYR A 78 -15.41 -4.26 -11.75
C TYR A 78 -16.94 -4.36 -11.67
N LEU A 79 -17.60 -5.04 -12.63
CA LEU A 79 -19.05 -5.25 -12.63
C LEU A 79 -19.46 -6.18 -11.48
N GLU A 80 -18.69 -7.23 -11.23
CA GLU A 80 -18.84 -8.08 -10.04
C GLU A 80 -18.79 -7.24 -8.75
N LYS A 81 -17.76 -6.40 -8.60
CA LYS A 81 -17.62 -5.53 -7.41
C LYS A 81 -18.67 -4.42 -7.35
N PHE A 82 -19.20 -3.96 -8.50
CA PHE A 82 -20.30 -3.00 -8.56
C PHE A 82 -21.62 -3.63 -8.10
N ASN A 83 -21.87 -4.88 -8.45
CA ASN A 83 -23.04 -5.61 -7.97
C ASN A 83 -22.98 -5.83 -6.45
N ILE A 84 -21.81 -6.12 -5.89
CA ILE A 84 -21.60 -6.14 -4.43
C ILE A 84 -21.85 -4.73 -3.84
N PHE A 85 -21.36 -3.66 -4.48
CA PHE A 85 -21.58 -2.29 -3.99
C PHE A 85 -23.06 -1.87 -3.94
N LYS A 86 -23.91 -2.41 -4.84
CA LYS A 86 -25.36 -2.15 -4.84
C LYS A 86 -26.04 -2.71 -3.59
N THR A 87 -25.56 -3.83 -3.05
CA THR A 87 -26.13 -4.49 -1.85
C THR A 87 -25.44 -4.03 -0.56
N ASP A 88 -24.11 -3.94 -0.55
CA ASP A 88 -23.32 -3.34 0.53
C ASP A 88 -22.36 -2.27 0.01
N ASN A 89 -22.70 -1.00 0.26
CA ASN A 89 -21.84 0.10 -0.14
C ASN A 89 -20.52 0.20 0.66
N LYS A 90 -20.36 -0.55 1.76
CA LYS A 90 -19.16 -0.57 2.63
C LYS A 90 -18.22 -1.77 2.40
N PHE A 91 -18.52 -2.62 1.41
CA PHE A 91 -17.78 -3.86 1.14
C PHE A 91 -16.26 -3.67 1.01
N GLY A 92 -15.49 -4.68 1.44
CA GLY A 92 -14.06 -4.83 1.13
C GLY A 92 -13.85 -5.90 0.06
N SER A 93 -12.82 -5.74 -0.79
CA SER A 93 -12.39 -6.78 -1.73
C SER A 93 -10.95 -6.55 -2.18
N TRP A 94 -10.18 -7.63 -2.31
CA TRP A 94 -8.75 -7.53 -2.61
C TRP A 94 -8.45 -6.95 -4.00
N ASN A 95 -7.50 -6.01 -4.04
CA ASN A 95 -7.03 -5.33 -5.24
C ASN A 95 -5.49 -5.26 -5.22
N TRP A 96 -4.85 -6.17 -5.96
CA TRP A 96 -3.40 -6.26 -6.09
C TRP A 96 -2.74 -4.93 -6.53
N PRO A 97 -3.18 -4.26 -7.62
CA PRO A 97 -2.65 -2.94 -7.99
C PRO A 97 -2.77 -1.86 -6.91
N ALA A 98 -3.87 -1.82 -6.15
CA ALA A 98 -4.06 -0.83 -5.09
C ALA A 98 -3.19 -1.14 -3.86
N PHE A 99 -2.97 -2.41 -3.53
CA PHE A 99 -2.00 -2.83 -2.52
C PHE A 99 -0.58 -2.38 -2.89
N LEU A 100 -0.07 -2.84 -4.05
CA LEU A 100 1.32 -2.59 -4.46
C LEU A 100 1.59 -1.12 -4.81
N PHE A 101 0.62 -0.44 -5.44
CA PHE A 101 0.82 0.88 -6.05
C PHE A 101 -0.14 1.95 -5.52
N SER A 102 -0.77 1.75 -4.36
CA SER A 102 -1.59 2.71 -3.57
C SER A 102 -1.90 4.06 -4.24
N SER A 103 -1.04 5.07 -4.07
CA SER A 103 -1.25 6.41 -4.63
C SER A 103 -1.22 6.42 -6.17
N CYS A 104 -0.24 5.77 -6.79
CA CYS A 104 -0.07 5.69 -8.25
C CYS A 104 -1.30 5.03 -8.92
N TRP A 105 -1.92 4.03 -8.29
CA TRP A 105 -3.14 3.39 -8.75
C TRP A 105 -4.36 4.32 -8.68
N LEU A 106 -4.49 5.11 -7.61
CA LEU A 106 -5.52 6.14 -7.51
C LEU A 106 -5.39 7.17 -8.64
N LEU A 107 -4.17 7.65 -8.90
CA LEU A 107 -3.87 8.63 -9.95
C LEU A 107 -4.11 8.04 -11.35
N TYR A 108 -3.70 6.79 -11.59
CA TYR A 108 -3.99 6.03 -12.81
C TYR A 108 -5.50 5.97 -13.12
N ARG A 109 -6.34 5.76 -12.10
CA ARG A 109 -7.82 5.72 -12.22
C ARG A 109 -8.47 7.11 -12.13
N LYS A 110 -7.73 8.19 -12.41
CA LYS A 110 -8.18 9.61 -12.38
C LYS A 110 -8.75 10.07 -11.02
N MET A 111 -8.47 9.35 -9.94
CA MET A 111 -8.82 9.74 -8.56
C MET A 111 -7.76 10.67 -7.98
N TYR A 112 -7.55 11.81 -8.64
CA TYR A 112 -6.41 12.70 -8.38
C TYR A 112 -6.35 13.22 -6.93
N LEU A 113 -7.48 13.69 -6.38
CA LEU A 113 -7.52 14.24 -5.03
C LEU A 113 -7.07 13.23 -3.94
N PRO A 114 -7.68 12.03 -3.79
CA PRO A 114 -7.21 11.06 -2.79
C PRO A 114 -5.81 10.52 -3.12
N GLY A 115 -5.43 10.40 -4.40
CA GLY A 115 -4.09 9.95 -4.79
C GLY A 115 -2.99 10.93 -4.39
N ILE A 116 -3.21 12.24 -4.61
CA ILE A 116 -2.30 13.31 -4.18
C ILE A 116 -2.28 13.38 -2.66
N LEU A 117 -3.45 13.38 -1.99
CA LEU A 117 -3.52 13.43 -0.53
C LEU A 117 -2.75 12.27 0.13
N LEU A 118 -2.88 11.05 -0.41
CA LEU A 118 -2.17 9.89 0.08
C LEU A 118 -0.65 9.98 -0.16
N LEU A 119 -0.24 10.55 -1.30
CA LEU A 119 1.18 10.81 -1.60
C LEU A 119 1.77 11.87 -0.66
N CYS A 120 1.07 12.99 -0.45
CA CYS A 120 1.47 14.04 0.50
C CYS A 120 1.54 13.51 1.94
N LEU A 121 0.58 12.70 2.37
CA LEU A 121 0.58 12.06 3.69
C LEU A 121 1.84 11.18 3.90
N LYS A 122 2.21 10.37 2.90
CA LYS A 122 3.43 9.55 2.97
C LYS A 122 4.71 10.39 3.07
N ILE A 123 4.79 11.50 2.33
CA ILE A 123 5.95 12.43 2.42
C ILE A 123 5.98 13.11 3.79
N PHE A 124 4.84 13.58 4.30
CA PHE A 124 4.74 14.22 5.61
C PHE A 124 5.18 13.28 6.74
N ILE A 125 4.74 12.01 6.70
CA ILE A 125 5.18 10.98 7.66
C ILE A 125 6.67 10.70 7.51
N ALA A 126 7.22 10.65 6.28
CA ALA A 126 8.65 10.46 6.05
C ALA A 126 9.51 11.60 6.65
N MET A 127 9.01 12.84 6.61
CA MET A 127 9.69 13.99 7.20
C MET A 127 9.60 14.02 8.73
N LEU A 128 8.44 13.69 9.31
CA LEU A 128 8.19 13.82 10.75
C LEU A 128 8.65 12.58 11.55
N LEU A 129 8.42 11.38 11.00
CA LEU A 129 8.53 10.09 11.67
C LEU A 129 9.21 9.03 10.76
N PRO A 130 10.45 9.27 10.27
CA PRO A 130 11.09 8.41 9.27
C PRO A 130 11.21 6.94 9.68
N PHE A 131 11.41 6.66 10.98
CA PHE A 131 11.48 5.29 11.51
C PHE A 131 10.16 4.50 11.33
N PHE A 132 9.01 5.17 11.42
CA PHE A 132 7.69 4.53 11.28
C PHE A 132 7.18 4.53 9.84
N LEU A 133 7.90 5.13 8.88
CA LEU A 133 7.47 5.24 7.49
C LEU A 133 7.16 3.88 6.85
N GLY A 134 7.98 2.86 7.13
CA GLY A 134 7.81 1.50 6.61
C GLY A 134 6.52 0.85 7.09
N ILE A 135 6.31 0.78 8.41
CA ILE A 135 5.14 0.13 9.00
C ILE A 135 3.84 0.86 8.64
N VAL A 136 3.83 2.20 8.65
CA VAL A 136 2.64 2.98 8.28
C VAL A 136 2.35 2.86 6.78
N SER A 137 3.39 2.87 5.92
CA SER A 137 3.20 2.63 4.48
C SER A 137 2.62 1.24 4.20
N PHE A 138 3.05 0.21 4.92
CA PHE A 138 2.55 -1.15 4.77
C PHE A 138 1.08 -1.28 5.21
N ILE A 139 0.70 -0.70 6.36
CA ILE A 139 -0.69 -0.64 6.83
C ILE A 139 -1.57 0.08 5.81
N VAL A 140 -1.12 1.24 5.31
CA VAL A 140 -1.80 2.00 4.24
C VAL A 140 -1.97 1.15 2.97
N SER A 141 -0.94 0.40 2.57
CA SER A 141 -1.03 -0.51 1.42
C SER A 141 -2.06 -1.61 1.63
N ILE A 142 -2.14 -2.24 2.81
CA ILE A 142 -3.17 -3.24 3.13
C ILE A 142 -4.57 -2.63 3.05
N LEU A 143 -4.78 -1.45 3.66
CA LEU A 143 -6.05 -0.74 3.60
C LEU A 143 -6.46 -0.39 2.16
N MET A 144 -5.50 0.04 1.33
CA MET A 144 -5.72 0.27 -0.09
C MET A 144 -6.00 -1.02 -0.86
N GLY A 145 -5.38 -2.14 -0.50
CA GLY A 145 -5.65 -3.46 -1.04
C GLY A 145 -7.08 -3.94 -0.77
N ILE A 146 -7.62 -3.67 0.43
CA ILE A 146 -8.97 -4.08 0.85
C ILE A 146 -10.06 -3.11 0.34
N PHE A 147 -9.83 -1.80 0.46
CA PHE A 147 -10.86 -0.78 0.20
C PHE A 147 -10.71 -0.07 -1.16
N GLY A 148 -9.63 -0.29 -1.91
CA GLY A 148 -9.35 0.39 -3.18
C GLY A 148 -10.47 0.23 -4.22
N ASN A 149 -11.02 -0.98 -4.36
CA ASN A 149 -12.16 -1.25 -5.25
C ASN A 149 -13.42 -0.48 -4.85
N ASN A 150 -13.75 -0.47 -3.55
CA ASN A 150 -14.90 0.25 -3.01
C ASN A 150 -14.74 1.76 -3.25
N LEU A 151 -13.57 2.32 -2.94
CA LEU A 151 -13.24 3.72 -3.16
C LEU A 151 -13.36 4.10 -4.64
N TYR A 152 -12.89 3.24 -5.56
CA TYR A 152 -13.06 3.45 -6.99
C TYR A 152 -14.53 3.38 -7.43
N ILE A 153 -15.31 2.40 -7.00
CA ILE A 153 -16.74 2.31 -7.37
C ILE A 153 -17.53 3.50 -6.82
N ARG A 154 -17.24 3.96 -5.60
CA ARG A 154 -17.78 5.23 -5.07
C ARG A 154 -17.39 6.43 -5.94
N HIS A 155 -16.18 6.46 -6.49
CA HIS A 155 -15.77 7.50 -7.45
C HIS A 155 -16.54 7.41 -8.78
N VAL A 156 -16.61 6.23 -9.39
CA VAL A 156 -17.38 5.96 -10.62
C VAL A 156 -18.82 6.43 -10.44
N ASN A 157 -19.46 6.01 -9.34
CA ASN A 157 -20.84 6.36 -9.06
C ASN A 157 -21.06 7.87 -8.91
N LYS A 158 -20.21 8.56 -8.14
CA LYS A 158 -20.27 10.03 -8.04
C LYS A 158 -20.05 10.73 -9.38
N ARG A 159 -19.18 10.20 -10.24
CA ARG A 159 -18.91 10.75 -11.58
C ARG A 159 -20.08 10.56 -12.53
N ILE A 160 -20.62 9.34 -12.63
CA ILE A 160 -21.75 9.05 -13.51
C ILE A 160 -22.98 9.83 -13.04
N LYS A 161 -23.36 9.80 -11.75
CA LYS A 161 -24.51 10.59 -11.25
C LYS A 161 -24.36 12.08 -11.56
N LYS A 162 -23.14 12.65 -11.50
CA LYS A 162 -22.90 14.04 -11.92
C LYS A 162 -23.03 14.29 -13.43
N ILE A 163 -22.62 13.36 -14.29
CA ILE A 163 -22.83 13.47 -15.75
C ILE A 163 -24.32 13.36 -16.05
N LYS A 164 -24.97 12.34 -15.46
CA LYS A 164 -26.38 11.99 -15.54
C LYS A 164 -27.29 13.19 -15.23
N ASN A 165 -27.13 13.81 -14.07
CA ASN A 165 -27.87 15.02 -13.66
C ASN A 165 -27.58 16.26 -14.53
N ASN A 166 -26.48 16.28 -15.29
CA ASN A 166 -26.11 17.40 -16.15
C ASN A 166 -26.44 17.15 -17.65
N SER A 167 -27.11 16.05 -17.99
CA SER A 167 -27.27 15.56 -19.38
C SER A 167 -28.72 15.56 -19.91
N TYR A 168 -29.57 16.47 -19.44
CA TYR A 168 -30.96 16.60 -19.93
C TYR A 168 -31.00 16.83 -21.45
N ASN A 169 -31.90 16.10 -22.13
CA ASN A 169 -32.14 16.17 -23.58
C ASN A 169 -30.92 15.87 -24.49
N ILE A 170 -29.85 15.26 -23.97
CA ILE A 170 -28.69 14.84 -24.77
C ILE A 170 -28.98 13.51 -25.47
N LYS A 171 -28.67 13.39 -26.78
CA LYS A 171 -28.79 12.12 -27.52
C LYS A 171 -27.93 11.03 -26.86
N ARG A 172 -28.48 9.81 -26.71
CA ARG A 172 -27.83 8.65 -26.07
C ARG A 172 -26.36 8.47 -26.44
N GLU A 173 -26.03 8.55 -27.72
CA GLU A 173 -24.64 8.38 -28.22
C GLU A 173 -23.66 9.38 -27.60
N TYR A 174 -24.04 10.66 -27.54
CA TYR A 174 -23.22 11.74 -26.97
C TYR A 174 -23.06 11.58 -25.45
N TYR A 175 -24.13 11.17 -24.76
CA TYR A 175 -24.11 10.84 -23.33
C TYR A 175 -23.11 9.72 -23.01
N PHE A 176 -23.23 8.58 -23.68
CA PHE A 176 -22.32 7.45 -23.48
C PHE A 176 -20.88 7.75 -23.91
N ARG A 177 -20.68 8.59 -24.94
CA ARG A 177 -19.34 9.10 -25.32
C ARG A 177 -18.72 9.96 -24.20
N HIS A 178 -19.52 10.80 -23.53
CA HIS A 178 -19.06 11.60 -22.39
C HIS A 178 -18.67 10.73 -21.19
N ILE A 179 -19.46 9.70 -20.88
CA ILE A 179 -19.13 8.72 -19.83
C ILE A 179 -17.79 8.04 -20.11
N ARG A 180 -17.61 7.47 -21.32
CA ARG A 180 -16.36 6.80 -21.74
C ARG A 180 -15.13 7.68 -21.55
N PHE A 181 -15.16 8.90 -22.07
CA PHE A 181 -14.03 9.84 -21.97
C PHE A 181 -13.65 10.19 -20.52
N LYS A 182 -14.64 10.32 -19.62
CA LYS A 182 -14.38 10.55 -18.19
C LYS A 182 -13.80 9.31 -17.50
N GLY A 183 -14.16 8.12 -17.96
CA GLY A 183 -13.77 6.83 -17.37
C GLY A 183 -12.41 6.25 -17.81
N GLU A 184 -11.89 6.68 -18.96
CA GLU A 184 -10.53 6.34 -19.45
C GLU A 184 -9.45 6.48 -18.35
N THR A 185 -8.43 5.63 -18.39
CA THR A 185 -7.33 5.65 -17.40
C THR A 185 -6.14 6.49 -17.85
N ASN A 186 -5.45 7.15 -16.92
CA ASN A 186 -4.29 7.99 -17.21
C ASN A 186 -2.98 7.30 -16.78
N ILE A 187 -2.35 6.55 -17.70
CA ILE A 187 -1.08 5.85 -17.42
C ILE A 187 0.09 6.81 -17.21
N VAL A 188 0.09 7.95 -17.90
CA VAL A 188 1.14 8.98 -17.80
C VAL A 188 1.17 9.58 -16.39
N ALA A 189 0.00 9.88 -15.80
CA ALA A 189 -0.08 10.33 -14.41
C ALA A 189 0.49 9.32 -13.41
N ALA A 190 0.34 8.01 -13.67
CA ALA A 190 0.91 6.98 -12.82
C ALA A 190 2.45 7.02 -12.83
N PHE A 191 3.05 7.03 -14.02
CA PHE A 191 4.51 7.10 -14.17
C PHE A 191 5.10 8.41 -13.63
N ILE A 192 4.49 9.55 -13.94
CA ILE A 192 4.92 10.85 -13.38
C ILE A 192 4.87 10.82 -11.85
N SER A 193 3.80 10.29 -11.25
CA SER A 193 3.68 10.21 -9.79
C SER A 193 4.70 9.27 -9.15
N ALA A 194 5.01 8.14 -9.79
CA ALA A 194 6.03 7.21 -9.32
C ALA A 194 7.44 7.82 -9.41
N PHE A 195 7.75 8.53 -10.50
CA PHE A 195 9.02 9.22 -10.70
C PHE A 195 9.23 10.35 -9.69
N ILE A 196 8.21 11.19 -9.47
CA ILE A 196 8.25 12.26 -8.46
C ILE A 196 8.45 11.67 -7.06
N TYR A 197 7.70 10.61 -6.71
CA TYR A 197 7.84 9.94 -5.41
C TYR A 197 9.24 9.35 -5.22
N LEU A 198 9.83 8.75 -6.26
CA LEU A 198 11.20 8.21 -6.23
C LEU A 198 12.23 9.33 -5.99
N ILE A 199 12.16 10.44 -6.73
CA ILE A 199 13.07 11.59 -6.54
C ILE A 199 12.98 12.12 -5.11
N ILE A 200 11.76 12.32 -4.59
CA ILE A 200 11.57 12.83 -3.23
C ILE A 200 12.15 11.86 -2.18
N MET A 201 11.97 10.55 -2.36
CA MET A 201 12.56 9.56 -1.45
C MET A 201 14.10 9.53 -1.51
N LEU A 202 14.71 9.70 -2.69
CA LEU A 202 16.17 9.83 -2.81
C LEU A 202 16.69 11.09 -2.09
N LEU A 203 16.01 12.24 -2.26
CA LEU A 203 16.38 13.49 -1.58
C LEU A 203 16.23 13.39 -0.05
N LEU A 204 15.16 12.75 0.43
CA LEU A 204 14.98 12.50 1.88
C LEU A 204 16.06 11.54 2.41
N MET A 205 16.45 10.52 1.64
CA MET A 205 17.52 9.59 2.00
C MET A 205 18.90 10.26 2.07
N THR A 206 19.25 11.14 1.13
CA THR A 206 20.53 11.88 1.23
C THR A 206 20.54 12.82 2.42
N PHE A 207 19.41 13.46 2.75
CA PHE A 207 19.27 14.31 3.93
C PHE A 207 19.41 13.53 5.25
N THR A 208 18.81 12.32 5.37
CA THR A 208 18.97 11.50 6.59
C THR A 208 20.39 10.99 6.75
N ILE A 209 21.06 10.58 5.66
CA ILE A 209 22.48 10.18 5.67
C ILE A 209 23.38 11.36 6.10
N ALA A 210 23.13 12.56 5.58
CA ALA A 210 23.88 13.76 5.96
C ALA A 210 23.68 14.14 7.44
N LYS A 211 22.44 14.03 7.96
CA LYS A 211 22.17 14.25 9.40
C LYS A 211 22.89 13.21 10.27
N TYR A 212 22.86 11.94 9.85
CA TYR A 212 23.54 10.84 10.52
C TYR A 212 25.05 11.05 10.57
N SER A 213 25.72 11.33 9.44
CA SER A 213 27.17 11.54 9.40
C SER A 213 27.62 12.71 10.30
N ASN A 214 26.87 13.82 10.32
CA ASN A 214 27.15 14.96 11.19
C ASN A 214 27.00 14.62 12.69
N TYR A 215 26.01 13.80 13.06
CA TYR A 215 25.82 13.34 14.44
C TYR A 215 27.02 12.50 14.92
N TYR A 216 27.47 11.53 14.11
CA TYR A 216 28.63 10.69 14.45
C TYR A 216 29.92 11.50 14.51
N ASN A 217 30.14 12.43 13.57
CA ASN A 217 31.31 13.32 13.56
C ASN A 217 31.35 14.30 14.75
N HIS A 218 30.21 14.68 15.31
CA HIS A 218 30.16 15.49 16.52
C HIS A 218 30.50 14.64 17.76
N SER A 219 29.93 13.43 17.85
CA SER A 219 30.19 12.50 18.94
C SER A 219 31.66 12.07 19.02
N SER A 220 32.27 11.68 17.89
CA SER A 220 33.68 11.24 17.86
C SER A 220 34.67 12.32 18.29
N LYS A 221 34.40 13.60 17.96
CA LYS A 221 35.21 14.74 18.41
C LYS A 221 35.19 14.90 19.94
N HIS A 222 34.05 14.69 20.59
CA HIS A 222 33.96 14.75 22.05
C HIS A 222 34.74 13.61 22.71
N TYR A 223 34.64 12.38 22.21
CA TYR A 223 35.43 11.25 22.72
C TYR A 223 36.94 11.51 22.60
N TYR A 224 37.41 11.98 21.43
CA TYR A 224 38.84 12.22 21.21
C TYR A 224 39.37 13.38 22.08
N ASN A 225 38.61 14.47 22.19
CA ASN A 225 39.02 15.64 22.97
C ASN A 225 39.02 15.37 24.48
N ASN A 226 38.06 14.59 24.99
CA ASN A 226 38.02 14.21 26.40
C ASN A 226 39.22 13.31 26.78
N ASN A 227 39.59 12.37 25.90
CA ASN A 227 40.74 11.49 26.14
C ASN A 227 42.06 12.27 26.18
N ASN A 228 42.24 13.25 25.29
CA ASN A 228 43.41 14.14 25.31
C ASN A 228 43.49 14.99 26.59
N ASN A 229 42.36 15.51 27.08
CA ASN A 229 42.33 16.27 28.33
C ASN A 229 42.70 15.41 29.55
N ASN A 230 42.20 14.17 29.62
CA ASN A 230 42.57 13.24 30.70
C ASN A 230 44.07 12.90 30.68
N ASN A 231 44.65 12.64 29.51
CA ASN A 231 46.09 12.40 29.36
C ASN A 231 46.93 13.61 29.79
N ASN A 232 46.51 14.83 29.44
CA ASN A 232 47.22 16.05 29.85
C ASN A 232 47.14 16.29 31.36
N ASN A 233 46.00 16.02 32.00
CA ASN A 233 45.85 16.15 33.45
C ASN A 233 46.72 15.14 34.21
N ASN A 234 46.78 13.88 33.75
CA ASN A 234 47.64 12.86 34.36
C ASN A 234 49.14 13.24 34.26
N ASN A 235 49.58 13.75 33.11
CA ASN A 235 50.95 14.24 32.93
C ASN A 235 51.30 15.42 33.85
N ASN A 236 50.35 16.35 34.08
CA ASN A 236 50.56 17.48 34.98
C ASN A 236 50.65 17.06 36.46
N ASN A 237 49.86 16.07 36.90
CA ASN A 237 49.95 15.56 38.27
C ASN A 237 51.29 14.85 38.54
N ASN A 238 51.77 14.03 37.60
CA ASN A 238 53.08 13.37 37.74
C ASN A 238 54.25 14.37 37.81
N ASN A 239 54.19 15.49 37.08
CA ASN A 239 55.21 16.53 37.13
C ASN A 239 55.21 17.37 38.42
N ASN A 240 54.09 17.43 39.15
CA ASN A 240 54.01 18.14 40.43
C ASN A 240 54.53 17.29 41.60
N ASN A 241 54.38 15.97 41.56
CA ASN A 241 54.91 15.07 42.60
C ASN A 241 56.46 15.03 42.59
N ASN A 242 57.10 15.19 41.43
CA ASN A 242 58.57 15.23 41.30
C ASN A 242 59.22 16.57 41.69
N ARG A 243 58.53 17.43 42.45
CA ARG A 243 58.98 18.80 42.75
C ARG A 243 59.17 19.13 44.23
N TYR A 244 58.97 18.15 45.11
CA TYR A 244 59.20 18.24 46.54
C TYR A 244 60.28 17.24 46.99
N ASP A 245 61.53 17.48 46.60
CA ASP A 245 62.71 16.86 47.22
C ASP A 245 63.96 17.65 46.82
N ASN A 246 64.20 18.77 47.51
CA ASN A 246 65.49 19.47 47.53
C ASN A 246 65.52 20.56 48.61
N HIS A 247 65.79 20.17 49.86
CA HIS A 247 66.62 21.02 50.71
C HIS A 247 67.46 20.17 51.67
N SER A 248 68.77 20.32 51.54
CA SER A 248 69.81 19.62 52.31
C SER A 248 70.21 20.41 53.56
N SER A 249 70.46 19.70 54.67
CA SER A 249 71.52 19.88 55.69
C SER A 249 71.19 18.98 56.90
N ASN A 250 71.94 17.90 57.16
CA ASN A 250 73.10 17.84 58.09
C ASN A 250 72.64 17.92 59.57
N ASP A 251 72.85 16.94 60.47
CA ASP A 251 74.15 16.40 60.93
C ASP A 251 74.03 15.06 61.72
N ASP A 252 75.15 14.32 61.76
CA ASP A 252 75.67 13.31 62.72
C ASP A 252 74.80 12.33 63.58
N LYS A 253 75.04 11.03 63.33
CA LYS A 253 75.38 9.91 64.26
C LYS A 253 74.76 9.80 65.68
N PHE A 254 74.15 8.64 66.02
CA PHE A 254 74.82 7.49 66.70
C PHE A 254 73.81 6.40 67.20
N ASN A 255 74.12 5.13 66.92
CA ASN A 255 73.76 3.81 67.52
C ASN A 255 72.41 3.42 68.19
N GLU A 256 71.96 2.22 67.77
CA GLU A 256 71.55 1.01 68.55
C GLU A 256 70.15 0.82 69.20
N PHE A 257 69.61 -0.41 68.94
CA PHE A 257 68.71 -1.30 69.75
C PHE A 257 67.46 -0.70 70.45
N ASP A 258 66.22 -1.24 70.33
CA ASP A 258 65.78 -2.62 70.55
C ASP A 258 64.35 -2.90 70.02
N ASP A 259 64.12 -4.15 69.58
CA ASP A 259 62.97 -5.06 69.78
C ASP A 259 61.46 -4.67 69.72
N ASN A 260 60.77 -5.49 68.89
CA ASN A 260 59.44 -6.13 69.10
C ASN A 260 58.14 -5.30 69.21
N TYR A 261 57.22 -5.53 68.27
CA TYR A 261 56.03 -6.36 68.55
C TYR A 261 55.32 -6.84 67.26
N ASP A 262 54.96 -8.12 67.21
CA ASP A 262 54.29 -8.76 66.06
C ASP A 262 52.81 -8.35 65.89
N ASN A 263 52.29 -8.49 64.66
CA ASN A 263 51.32 -9.52 64.27
C ASN A 263 50.83 -9.28 62.81
N ASP A 264 51.08 -10.26 61.92
CA ASP A 264 50.13 -10.99 61.07
C ASP A 264 48.74 -10.32 60.80
N SER A 265 48.13 -10.30 59.61
CA SER A 265 48.40 -10.88 58.27
C SER A 265 47.56 -10.08 57.20
N ASP A 266 47.48 -10.34 55.89
CA ASP A 266 47.87 -11.47 55.02
C ASP A 266 48.34 -11.00 53.62
N ASN A 267 49.09 -11.90 52.97
CA ASN A 267 49.30 -12.16 51.53
C ASN A 267 48.01 -12.15 50.64
N ASP A 268 48.02 -12.19 49.30
CA ASP A 268 49.07 -12.51 48.30
C ASP A 268 48.82 -11.80 46.94
N ASP A 269 49.83 -11.85 46.06
CA ASP A 269 49.83 -11.37 44.67
C ASP A 269 48.84 -12.07 43.72
N SER A 270 48.51 -11.45 42.57
CA SER A 270 49.02 -11.86 41.23
C SER A 270 48.11 -11.48 40.05
N ASP A 271 48.75 -11.13 38.93
CA ASP A 271 48.12 -10.90 37.62
C ASP A 271 47.58 -12.20 37.00
N GLU A 272 46.46 -12.13 36.26
CA GLU A 272 46.28 -13.02 35.12
C GLU A 272 45.45 -12.42 33.96
N LEU A 273 45.51 -13.10 32.82
CA LEU A 273 45.53 -12.49 31.49
C LEU A 273 44.40 -13.02 30.58
N TYR A 274 43.90 -12.15 29.70
CA TYR A 274 43.36 -12.49 28.37
C TYR A 274 42.03 -13.25 28.19
N ASN A 275 41.26 -12.73 27.21
CA ASN A 275 40.35 -13.41 26.28
C ASN A 275 39.21 -14.30 26.80
N LYS A 276 38.00 -14.06 26.25
CA LYS A 276 37.25 -14.98 25.37
C LYS A 276 35.81 -14.48 25.18
N TYR A 277 35.34 -14.38 23.93
CA TYR A 277 34.00 -14.82 23.47
C TYR A 277 33.92 -14.71 21.94
N ASP A 278 34.43 -15.74 21.27
CA ASP A 278 34.17 -15.97 19.85
C ASP A 278 32.82 -16.68 19.63
N VAL A 279 32.29 -16.50 18.42
CA VAL A 279 31.06 -17.11 17.90
C VAL A 279 31.28 -18.58 17.51
N PRO A 280 30.33 -19.49 17.77
CA PRO A 280 30.19 -20.72 17.00
C PRO A 280 29.12 -20.55 15.92
N ILE A 281 29.54 -20.69 14.66
CA ILE A 281 28.65 -21.07 13.55
C ILE A 281 28.51 -22.58 13.63
N ASP A 282 27.29 -23.11 13.54
CA ASP A 282 27.12 -24.47 13.03
C ASP A 282 25.76 -24.71 12.37
N SER A 283 25.79 -25.47 11.29
CA SER A 283 24.63 -26.02 10.59
C SER A 283 25.11 -27.25 9.81
N PRO A 284 24.42 -28.39 9.95
CA PRO A 284 24.19 -29.18 8.75
C PRO A 284 22.77 -29.72 8.63
N ILE A 285 22.19 -29.38 7.47
CA ILE A 285 21.41 -30.25 6.56
C ILE A 285 21.12 -31.68 7.07
N HIS A 286 19.84 -32.06 7.07
CA HIS A 286 19.48 -33.40 6.58
C HIS A 286 18.10 -33.40 5.89
N ASN A 287 18.02 -34.10 4.75
CA ASN A 287 16.77 -34.31 3.99
C ASN A 287 15.83 -35.27 4.73
N TYR A 288 14.52 -35.03 4.64
CA TYR A 288 13.53 -35.94 4.05
C TYR A 288 12.25 -35.17 3.68
#